data_AF-A0A8B8DDD4-F1
#
_entry.id   AF-A0A8B8DDD4-F1
#
_cell.length_a   1.000
_cell.length_b   1.000
_cell.length_c   1.000
_cell.angle_alpha   90.00
_cell.angle_beta   90.00
_cell.angle_gamma   90.00
#
_symmetry.space_group_name_H-M   'P 1'
#
loop_
_entity.id
_entity.type
_entity.pdbx_description
1 polymer ?
#
loop_
_entity_poly.entity_id
_entity_poly.type
_entity_poly.pdbx_seq_one_letter_code
_entity_poly.pdbx_strand_id
1 'polypeptide(L)'
;MASVSILQRLNQRAKQAESMIAALKKQIEIIRQNAAIAISKPEEDLLKLENQKLRADVEELKSQLMLAEIKNGVKQVPLPVNRSVLKTEPPKKDQDVKTEVKQAPAAASKQNQKSEKKPDKKDKKDKPTAAAGEPKSKKGKNEPAVEEKMDVSRLDFRVGKIVDVKKHPDADTLYVEEVDLGEERNRTVVSGLVNHIPIDQMQNKVAVFMCNLKPAKMRGILSEAMIMCASTPEKVEILNVPTGAAIGDRVTCKAYPGNPDGQLNPKKKVWETLAPDLKVNKDKVATFRGEPLQIDGKGMLVAPSLTDVKIK
;
A
#
# COMPACT_ATOMS: atom_id res chain seq x y z
N MET A 1 -27.03 -10.78 -65.79
CA MET A 1 -26.04 -9.70 -65.55
C MET A 1 -26.14 -9.05 -64.16
N ALA A 2 -27.33 -8.72 -63.64
CA ALA A 2 -27.49 -7.93 -62.40
C ALA A 2 -26.76 -8.45 -61.13
N SER A 3 -26.53 -9.77 -60.99
CA SER A 3 -25.82 -10.36 -59.84
C SER A 3 -24.36 -9.92 -59.73
N VAL A 4 -23.66 -9.76 -60.87
CA VAL A 4 -22.22 -9.45 -60.90
C VAL A 4 -21.94 -8.04 -60.35
N SER A 5 -22.77 -7.06 -60.71
CA SER A 5 -22.64 -5.69 -60.21
C SER A 5 -22.90 -5.55 -58.71
N ILE A 6 -23.73 -6.42 -58.12
CA ILE A 6 -23.96 -6.45 -56.67
C ILE A 6 -22.73 -6.99 -55.96
N LEU A 7 -22.15 -8.10 -56.44
CA LEU A 7 -20.92 -8.67 -55.92
C LEU A 7 -19.73 -7.70 -56.01
N GLN A 8 -19.59 -6.97 -57.13
CA GLN A 8 -18.57 -5.93 -57.27
C GLN A 8 -18.73 -4.80 -56.24
N ARG A 9 -19.96 -4.30 -56.02
CA ARG A 9 -20.24 -3.27 -55.00
C ARG A 9 -19.97 -3.75 -53.58
N LEU A 10 -20.26 -5.01 -53.26
CA LEU A 10 -19.94 -5.63 -51.97
C LEU A 10 -18.43 -5.74 -51.75
N ASN A 11 -17.68 -6.22 -52.74
CA ASN A 11 -16.22 -6.32 -52.70
C ASN A 11 -15.55 -4.93 -52.55
N GLN A 12 -16.04 -3.92 -53.27
CA GLN A 12 -15.57 -2.54 -53.13
C GLN A 12 -15.80 -1.98 -51.72
N ARG A 13 -16.98 -2.22 -51.12
CA ARG A 13 -17.28 -1.83 -49.73
C ARG A 13 -16.41 -2.56 -48.71
N ALA A 14 -16.13 -3.85 -48.92
CA ALA A 14 -15.23 -4.62 -48.06
C ALA A 14 -13.81 -4.00 -48.05
N LYS A 15 -13.25 -3.72 -49.23
CA LYS A 15 -11.93 -3.07 -49.37
C LYS A 15 -11.89 -1.67 -48.75
N GLN A 16 -12.98 -0.90 -48.86
CA GLN A 16 -13.10 0.41 -48.20
C GLN A 16 -13.11 0.26 -46.67
N ALA A 17 -13.85 -0.72 -46.12
CA ALA A 17 -13.86 -1.01 -44.69
C ALA A 17 -12.49 -1.48 -44.18
N GLU A 18 -11.81 -2.38 -44.90
CA GLU A 18 -10.45 -2.82 -44.58
C GLU A 18 -9.45 -1.66 -44.57
N SER A 19 -9.50 -0.77 -45.56
CA SER A 19 -8.67 0.43 -45.62
C SER A 19 -8.95 1.40 -44.46
N MET A 20 -10.21 1.53 -44.05
CA MET A 20 -10.59 2.38 -42.92
C MET A 20 -10.13 1.78 -41.58
N ILE A 21 -10.26 0.46 -41.41
CA ILE A 21 -9.74 -0.28 -40.25
C ILE A 21 -8.21 -0.17 -40.17
N ALA A 22 -7.50 -0.24 -41.30
CA ALA A 22 -6.05 -0.06 -41.35
C ALA A 22 -5.63 1.37 -40.94
N ALA A 23 -6.33 2.39 -41.43
CA ALA A 23 -6.10 3.78 -41.05
C ALA A 23 -6.34 4.01 -39.54
N LEU A 24 -7.47 3.54 -39.01
CA LEU A 24 -7.81 3.65 -37.59
C LEU A 24 -6.80 2.91 -36.69
N LYS A 25 -6.36 1.70 -37.08
CA LYS A 25 -5.29 0.97 -36.36
C LYS A 25 -3.99 1.79 -36.31
N LYS A 26 -3.57 2.39 -37.43
CA LYS A 26 -2.38 3.26 -37.49
C LYS A 26 -2.52 4.50 -36.59
N GLN A 27 -3.71 5.11 -36.55
CA GLN A 27 -3.99 6.27 -35.71
C GLN A 27 -3.98 5.93 -34.21
N ILE A 28 -4.57 4.79 -33.82
CA ILE A 28 -4.52 4.28 -32.44
C ILE A 28 -3.07 4.02 -31.99
N GLU A 29 -2.25 3.47 -32.88
CA GLU A 29 -0.85 3.18 -32.58
C GLU A 29 0.00 4.45 -32.39
N ILE A 30 -0.21 5.48 -33.22
CA ILE A 30 0.41 6.80 -33.02
C ILE A 30 -0.02 7.42 -31.68
N ILE A 31 -1.31 7.33 -31.32
CA ILE A 31 -1.82 7.83 -30.03
C ILE A 31 -1.15 7.09 -28.85
N ARG A 32 -0.99 5.77 -28.94
CA ARG A 32 -0.28 4.96 -27.92
C ARG A 32 1.19 5.35 -27.77
N GLN A 33 1.89 5.53 -28.88
CA GLN A 33 3.31 5.93 -28.87
C GLN A 33 3.48 7.33 -28.28
N ASN A 34 2.62 8.28 -28.66
CA ASN A 34 2.63 9.63 -28.09
C ASN A 34 2.31 9.61 -26.59
N ALA A 35 1.34 8.81 -26.14
CA ALA A 35 1.01 8.67 -24.72
C ALA A 35 2.18 8.06 -23.91
N ALA A 36 2.83 7.01 -24.43
CA ALA A 36 4.01 6.41 -23.79
C ALA A 36 5.18 7.40 -23.67
N ILE A 37 5.43 8.19 -24.73
CA ILE A 37 6.46 9.25 -24.73
C ILE A 37 6.14 10.36 -23.72
N ALA A 38 4.88 10.78 -23.63
CA ALA A 38 4.44 11.84 -22.71
C ALA A 38 4.48 11.41 -21.23
N ILE A 39 4.27 10.12 -20.94
CA ILE A 39 4.25 9.59 -19.57
C ILE A 39 5.68 9.32 -19.04
N SER A 40 6.58 8.75 -19.84
CA SER A 40 7.92 8.36 -19.33
C SER A 40 8.95 9.49 -19.37
N LYS A 41 9.12 10.16 -20.51
CA LYS A 41 10.32 11.00 -20.74
C LYS A 41 10.43 12.25 -19.87
N PRO A 42 9.41 13.11 -19.71
CA PRO A 42 9.60 14.39 -19.01
C PRO A 42 9.86 14.21 -17.51
N GLU A 43 9.24 13.21 -16.89
CA GLU A 43 9.45 12.89 -15.47
C GLU A 43 10.80 12.21 -15.26
N GLU A 44 11.16 11.22 -16.09
CA GLU A 44 12.48 10.59 -16.05
C GLU A 44 13.65 11.59 -16.19
N ASP A 45 13.56 12.53 -17.13
CA ASP A 45 14.67 13.46 -17.41
C ASP A 45 14.77 14.55 -16.34
N LEU A 46 13.66 14.95 -15.71
CA LEU A 46 13.65 15.78 -14.51
C LEU A 46 14.29 15.06 -13.32
N LEU A 47 13.91 13.80 -13.07
CA LEU A 47 14.48 12.98 -12.00
C LEU A 47 15.98 12.71 -12.21
N LYS A 48 16.45 12.54 -13.45
CA LYS A 48 17.89 12.43 -13.78
C LYS A 48 18.64 13.71 -13.43
N LEU A 49 18.08 14.88 -13.76
CA LEU A 49 18.67 16.19 -13.45
C LEU A 49 18.72 16.46 -11.94
N GLU A 50 17.65 16.14 -11.20
CA GLU A 50 17.61 16.25 -9.74
C GLU A 50 18.62 15.31 -9.08
N ASN A 51 18.68 14.04 -9.51
CA ASN A 51 19.70 13.09 -9.03
C ASN A 51 21.14 13.55 -9.34
N GLN A 52 21.37 14.24 -10.47
CA GLN A 52 22.67 14.84 -10.77
C GLN A 52 22.99 15.99 -9.82
N LYS A 53 22.03 16.86 -9.51
CA LYS A 53 22.20 17.96 -8.56
C LYS A 53 22.47 17.44 -7.15
N LEU A 54 21.63 16.53 -6.64
CA LEU A 54 21.80 15.92 -5.30
C LEU A 54 23.17 15.24 -5.13
N ARG A 55 23.73 14.66 -6.20
CA ARG A 55 25.10 14.12 -6.19
C ARG A 55 26.17 15.20 -6.09
N ALA A 56 25.99 16.35 -6.73
CA ALA A 56 26.89 17.49 -6.60
C ALA A 56 26.81 18.10 -5.19
N ASP A 57 25.60 18.35 -4.69
CA ASP A 57 25.33 18.87 -3.35
C ASP A 57 25.96 17.95 -2.26
N VAL A 58 25.85 16.62 -2.43
CA VAL A 58 26.51 15.62 -1.56
C VAL A 58 28.03 15.67 -1.64
N GLU A 59 28.62 15.86 -2.82
CA GLU A 59 30.09 15.92 -2.98
C GLU A 59 30.66 17.24 -2.43
N GLU A 60 29.91 18.34 -2.54
CA GLU A 60 30.25 19.61 -1.90
C GLU A 60 30.18 19.47 -0.37
N LEU A 61 29.09 18.92 0.18
CA LEU A 61 28.96 18.69 1.62
C LEU A 61 30.04 17.76 2.20
N LYS A 62 30.44 16.71 1.47
CA LYS A 62 31.62 15.90 1.82
C LYS A 62 32.90 16.72 1.85
N SER A 63 33.10 17.60 0.86
CA SER A 63 34.29 18.45 0.76
C SER A 63 34.35 19.47 1.90
N GLN A 64 33.20 20.06 2.26
CA GLN A 64 33.08 20.95 3.42
C GLN A 64 33.34 20.19 4.74
N LEU A 65 32.77 18.99 4.90
CA LEU A 65 33.02 18.11 6.07
C LEU A 65 34.50 17.75 6.17
N MET A 66 35.12 17.32 5.07
CA MET A 66 36.55 16.98 4.97
C MET A 66 37.44 18.15 5.42
N LEU A 67 37.17 19.37 4.97
CA LEU A 67 37.91 20.55 5.40
C LEU A 67 37.70 20.88 6.89
N ALA A 68 36.49 20.67 7.42
CA ALA A 68 36.20 20.85 8.84
C ALA A 68 36.88 19.79 9.73
N GLU A 69 36.91 18.53 9.31
CA GLU A 69 37.62 17.43 9.97
C GLU A 69 39.13 17.69 10.04
N ILE A 70 39.74 18.06 8.91
CA ILE A 70 41.17 18.40 8.81
C ILE A 70 41.49 19.61 9.72
N LYS A 71 40.64 20.65 9.71
CA LYS A 71 40.78 21.83 10.58
C LYS A 71 40.67 21.48 12.07
N ASN A 72 39.89 20.47 12.41
CA ASN A 72 39.75 19.93 13.78
C ASN A 72 40.80 18.86 14.14
N GLY A 73 41.82 18.65 13.29
CA GLY A 73 42.95 17.76 13.55
C GLY A 73 42.70 16.27 13.28
N VAL A 74 41.58 15.92 12.63
CA VAL A 74 41.27 14.53 12.27
C VAL A 74 42.14 14.10 11.09
N LYS A 75 42.92 13.02 11.26
CA LYS A 75 43.70 12.41 10.18
C LYS A 75 42.77 11.62 9.26
N GLN A 76 42.65 12.06 8.02
CA GLN A 76 41.91 11.30 7.01
C GLN A 76 42.70 10.11 6.47
N VAL A 77 42.00 9.00 6.22
CA VAL A 77 42.55 7.78 5.63
C VAL A 77 41.95 7.64 4.21
N PRO A 78 42.78 7.58 3.15
CA PRO A 78 42.27 7.38 1.80
C PRO A 78 41.56 6.03 1.67
N LEU A 79 40.28 6.04 1.31
CA LEU A 79 39.56 4.81 0.93
C LEU A 79 40.08 4.33 -0.44
N PRO A 80 40.42 3.04 -0.59
CA PRO A 80 40.94 2.52 -1.85
C PRO A 80 39.86 2.53 -2.94
N VAL A 81 40.03 3.40 -3.93
CA VAL A 81 39.11 3.53 -5.07
C VAL A 81 39.24 2.30 -5.99
N ASN A 82 38.37 1.32 -5.81
CA ASN A 82 38.40 0.07 -6.57
C ASN A 82 37.94 0.30 -8.02
N ARG A 83 38.91 0.55 -8.91
CA ARG A 83 38.72 1.11 -10.26
C ARG A 83 38.23 0.08 -11.30
N SER A 84 37.11 -0.61 -11.04
CA SER A 84 36.63 -1.68 -11.94
C SER A 84 35.12 -1.99 -11.86
N VAL A 85 34.24 -0.98 -11.98
CA VAL A 85 32.82 -1.21 -12.32
C VAL A 85 32.33 -0.22 -13.38
N LEU A 86 32.66 -0.50 -14.65
CA LEU A 86 31.96 0.01 -15.83
C LEU A 86 31.88 -1.11 -16.86
N LYS A 87 30.71 -1.27 -17.49
CA LYS A 87 30.24 -2.44 -18.27
C LYS A 87 29.95 -3.70 -17.45
N THR A 88 28.66 -3.97 -17.27
CA THR A 88 28.12 -5.31 -17.00
C THR A 88 27.54 -5.89 -18.28
N GLU A 89 28.30 -6.73 -18.99
CA GLU A 89 27.74 -7.72 -19.90
C GLU A 89 27.67 -9.08 -19.16
N PRO A 90 26.68 -9.95 -19.45
CA PRO A 90 26.39 -11.11 -18.61
C PRO A 90 27.25 -12.35 -18.95
N PRO A 91 28.07 -12.89 -18.02
CA PRO A 91 28.71 -14.18 -18.19
C PRO A 91 27.72 -15.33 -17.96
N LYS A 92 27.91 -16.43 -18.70
CA LYS A 92 27.18 -17.69 -18.52
C LYS A 92 28.02 -18.66 -17.68
N LYS A 93 27.32 -19.54 -16.95
CA LYS A 93 27.61 -20.97 -16.67
C LYS A 93 29.05 -21.42 -16.35
N ASP A 94 29.12 -22.23 -15.28
CA ASP A 94 29.94 -23.45 -15.10
C ASP A 94 31.47 -23.30 -15.32
N GLN A 95 32.36 -23.61 -14.37
CA GLN A 95 32.42 -24.89 -13.64
C GLN A 95 33.31 -24.83 -12.37
N ASP A 96 33.44 -25.99 -11.71
CA ASP A 96 34.19 -26.30 -10.47
C ASP A 96 35.63 -25.77 -10.33
N VAL A 97 36.06 -25.57 -9.06
CA VAL A 97 37.00 -26.49 -8.38
C VAL A 97 37.00 -26.26 -6.86
N LYS A 98 37.37 -27.31 -6.10
CA LYS A 98 37.38 -27.41 -4.63
C LYS A 98 38.60 -26.64 -4.04
N THR A 99 38.78 -26.44 -2.72
CA THR A 99 39.27 -27.48 -1.78
C THR A 99 39.24 -27.01 -0.32
N GLU A 100 38.75 -27.91 0.56
CA GLU A 100 39.04 -28.17 1.99
C GLU A 100 39.66 -27.07 2.89
N VAL A 101 39.04 -26.63 3.99
CA VAL A 101 38.60 -27.30 5.26
C VAL A 101 39.68 -27.46 6.34
N LYS A 102 39.45 -26.79 7.48
CA LYS A 102 39.75 -27.15 8.90
C LYS A 102 39.14 -26.03 9.78
N GLN A 103 38.09 -26.25 10.59
CA GLN A 103 38.06 -26.96 11.88
C GLN A 103 39.11 -26.40 12.87
N ALA A 104 38.74 -25.59 13.87
CA ALA A 104 38.03 -25.92 15.14
C ALA A 104 39.01 -26.45 16.22
N PRO A 105 38.85 -26.08 17.52
CA PRO A 105 37.77 -26.59 18.38
C PRO A 105 37.14 -25.54 19.32
N ALA A 106 36.29 -25.99 20.26
CA ALA A 106 35.57 -25.16 21.25
C ALA A 106 35.57 -25.81 22.65
N ALA A 107 35.41 -25.01 23.73
CA ALA A 107 34.87 -25.46 25.03
C ALA A 107 34.52 -24.31 26.00
N ALA A 108 33.29 -24.34 26.55
CA ALA A 108 32.80 -24.10 27.94
C ALA A 108 33.53 -23.11 28.92
N SER A 109 32.87 -22.44 29.90
CA SER A 109 31.73 -22.89 30.74
C SER A 109 30.86 -21.77 31.38
N LYS A 110 29.68 -22.22 31.85
CA LYS A 110 28.70 -21.73 32.88
C LYS A 110 29.30 -20.89 34.04
N GLN A 111 28.61 -20.03 34.81
CA GLN A 111 27.27 -20.01 35.46
C GLN A 111 26.77 -18.53 35.64
N ASN A 112 25.50 -18.10 35.64
CA ASN A 112 24.22 -18.48 36.32
C ASN A 112 23.99 -17.92 37.75
N GLN A 113 23.03 -16.98 37.93
CA GLN A 113 22.17 -16.88 39.14
C GLN A 113 20.92 -15.96 39.02
N LYS A 114 19.98 -16.14 39.96
CA LYS A 114 18.78 -15.32 40.31
C LYS A 114 18.94 -14.84 41.78
N SER A 115 18.12 -14.06 42.49
CA SER A 115 16.68 -13.66 42.49
C SER A 115 16.54 -12.41 43.44
N GLU A 116 15.42 -11.78 43.82
CA GLU A 116 13.97 -11.71 43.46
C GLU A 116 13.29 -10.49 44.17
N LYS A 117 12.01 -10.23 43.87
CA LYS A 117 10.94 -9.63 44.73
C LYS A 117 10.98 -8.17 45.27
N LYS A 118 9.77 -7.57 45.31
CA LYS A 118 9.34 -6.39 46.12
C LYS A 118 9.00 -6.79 47.58
N PRO A 119 8.70 -5.83 48.48
CA PRO A 119 7.27 -5.55 48.80
C PRO A 119 6.90 -4.05 49.02
N ASP A 120 5.59 -3.75 49.15
CA ASP A 120 5.00 -2.40 49.28
C ASP A 120 4.77 -1.92 50.74
N LYS A 121 4.69 -0.58 50.97
CA LYS A 121 3.71 0.19 51.79
C LYS A 121 4.20 1.63 52.13
N LYS A 122 3.41 2.59 52.65
CA LYS A 122 1.97 3.03 52.48
C LYS A 122 1.57 4.04 53.58
N ASP A 123 1.10 5.24 53.20
CA ASP A 123 0.21 6.13 53.99
C ASP A 123 -0.59 7.02 52.99
N LYS A 124 -1.88 7.41 53.17
CA LYS A 124 -2.55 8.28 54.21
C LYS A 124 -1.95 9.70 54.24
N LYS A 125 -2.69 10.81 54.32
CA LYS A 125 -4.11 11.14 54.64
C LYS A 125 -4.47 12.44 53.85
N ASP A 126 -5.69 12.97 53.69
CA ASP A 126 -7.08 12.61 54.07
C ASP A 126 -8.09 13.32 53.11
N LYS A 127 -9.40 13.36 53.45
CA LYS A 127 -10.46 14.23 52.86
C LYS A 127 -10.78 15.42 53.80
N PRO A 128 -11.41 16.51 53.30
CA PRO A 128 -12.84 16.66 53.60
C PRO A 128 -13.71 17.27 52.48
N THR A 129 -15.03 17.17 52.67
CA THR A 129 -16.12 17.86 51.93
C THR A 129 -16.39 19.26 52.57
N ALA A 130 -17.23 20.18 52.05
CA ALA A 130 -18.42 20.03 51.21
C ALA A 130 -18.78 21.32 50.39
N ALA A 131 -20.02 21.31 49.86
CA ALA A 131 -20.83 22.29 49.10
C ALA A 131 -20.72 23.80 49.47
N ALA A 132 -21.28 24.78 48.72
CA ALA A 132 -22.38 24.70 47.73
C ALA A 132 -22.42 25.88 46.72
N GLY A 133 -23.23 25.73 45.64
CA GLY A 133 -23.94 26.80 44.92
C GLY A 133 -23.14 27.73 43.99
N GLU A 134 -23.66 28.23 42.87
CA GLU A 134 -24.95 28.00 42.18
C GLU A 134 -24.80 28.27 40.64
N PRO A 135 -25.82 28.05 39.78
CA PRO A 135 -25.59 27.48 38.44
C PRO A 135 -25.58 28.45 37.25
N LYS A 136 -25.04 27.98 36.11
CA LYS A 136 -25.39 28.49 34.77
C LYS A 136 -25.77 27.41 33.76
N SER A 137 -27.06 27.40 33.44
CA SER A 137 -27.66 27.19 32.10
C SER A 137 -27.19 26.00 31.24
N LYS A 138 -28.09 25.02 31.15
CA LYS A 138 -28.24 24.04 30.06
C LYS A 138 -27.90 24.60 28.67
N LYS A 139 -27.20 23.82 27.85
CA LYS A 139 -27.55 23.68 26.42
C LYS A 139 -27.28 22.25 25.95
N GLY A 140 -28.19 21.35 26.31
CA GLY A 140 -28.13 19.97 25.85
C GLY A 140 -28.39 19.89 24.35
N LYS A 141 -27.49 19.22 23.61
CA LYS A 141 -27.90 18.52 22.40
C LYS A 141 -28.40 17.15 22.83
N ASN A 142 -29.69 16.90 22.65
CA ASN A 142 -30.13 15.54 22.36
C ASN A 142 -29.60 15.22 20.96
N GLU A 143 -28.41 14.66 20.88
CA GLU A 143 -28.15 13.72 19.79
C GLU A 143 -29.05 12.51 20.08
N PRO A 144 -29.92 12.09 19.14
CA PRO A 144 -30.65 10.85 19.33
C PRO A 144 -29.63 9.74 19.52
N ALA A 145 -29.87 8.84 20.47
CA ALA A 145 -29.05 7.65 20.61
C ALA A 145 -29.26 6.80 19.34
N VAL A 146 -28.39 7.01 18.35
CA VAL A 146 -28.35 6.21 17.13
C VAL A 146 -28.11 4.78 17.59
N GLU A 147 -29.09 3.91 17.37
CA GLU A 147 -28.93 2.48 17.55
C GLU A 147 -27.62 2.08 16.86
N GLU A 148 -26.68 1.45 17.58
CA GLU A 148 -25.36 1.16 17.04
C GLU A 148 -25.42 0.01 16.02
N LYS A 149 -26.01 0.31 14.85
CA LYS A 149 -26.20 -0.61 13.74
C LYS A 149 -24.87 -1.24 13.38
N MET A 150 -24.83 -2.57 13.50
CA MET A 150 -23.63 -3.34 13.25
C MET A 150 -23.62 -3.77 11.78
N ASP A 151 -23.32 -2.78 10.95
CA ASP A 151 -23.23 -2.90 9.50
C ASP A 151 -21.99 -2.19 8.92
N VAL A 152 -21.76 -2.41 7.63
CA VAL A 152 -20.58 -1.96 6.89
C VAL A 152 -20.46 -0.43 6.77
N SER A 153 -21.52 0.36 6.98
CA SER A 153 -21.48 1.82 6.81
C SER A 153 -20.52 2.52 7.77
N ARG A 154 -20.27 1.89 8.93
CA ARG A 154 -19.33 2.32 9.98
C ARG A 154 -17.86 2.16 9.60
N LEU A 155 -17.54 1.37 8.58
CA LEU A 155 -16.17 1.15 8.10
C LEU A 155 -15.81 2.21 7.05
N ASP A 156 -14.63 2.83 7.19
CA ASP A 156 -14.13 3.83 6.24
C ASP A 156 -13.27 3.15 5.19
N PHE A 157 -13.90 2.58 4.18
CA PHE A 157 -13.21 2.02 3.02
C PHE A 157 -13.03 3.11 1.96
N ARG A 158 -11.78 3.36 1.55
CA ARG A 158 -11.45 4.32 0.49
C ARG A 158 -10.52 3.74 -0.56
N VAL A 159 -10.58 4.29 -1.76
CA VAL A 159 -9.58 4.04 -2.81
C VAL A 159 -8.28 4.74 -2.46
N GLY A 160 -7.18 4.00 -2.50
CA GLY A 160 -5.83 4.52 -2.32
C GLY A 160 -4.90 4.10 -3.44
N LYS A 161 -3.80 4.83 -3.62
CA LYS A 161 -2.70 4.49 -4.51
C LYS A 161 -1.43 4.28 -3.69
N ILE A 162 -0.77 3.14 -3.86
CA ILE A 162 0.59 2.93 -3.33
C ILE A 162 1.55 3.80 -4.13
N VAL A 163 2.14 4.81 -3.48
CA VAL A 163 3.09 5.77 -4.06
C VAL A 163 4.51 5.22 -4.03
N ASP A 164 4.86 4.53 -2.94
CA ASP A 164 6.14 3.86 -2.73
C ASP A 164 5.91 2.57 -1.93
N VAL A 165 6.73 1.55 -2.18
CA VAL A 165 6.71 0.28 -1.44
C VAL A 165 8.12 -0.26 -1.24
N LYS A 166 8.44 -0.60 0.01
CA LYS A 166 9.74 -1.14 0.44
C LYS A 166 9.52 -2.39 1.28
N LYS A 167 10.48 -3.32 1.30
CA LYS A 167 10.45 -4.42 2.28
C LYS A 167 10.70 -3.86 3.69
N HIS A 168 9.99 -4.38 4.69
CA HIS A 168 10.18 -3.95 6.07
C HIS A 168 11.57 -4.35 6.57
N PRO A 169 12.38 -3.44 7.15
CA PRO A 169 13.77 -3.72 7.53
C PRO A 169 13.89 -4.93 8.48
N ASP A 170 13.04 -4.98 9.51
CA ASP A 170 13.03 -6.06 10.50
C ASP A 170 12.05 -7.22 10.20
N ALA A 171 11.51 -7.35 8.97
CA ALA A 171 10.53 -8.39 8.66
C ALA A 171 10.47 -8.83 7.18
N ASP A 172 10.96 -10.03 6.89
CA ASP A 172 11.00 -10.62 5.54
C ASP A 172 9.61 -10.80 4.89
N THR A 173 8.56 -10.92 5.71
CA THR A 173 7.18 -11.18 5.28
C THR A 173 6.32 -9.92 5.16
N LEU A 174 6.85 -8.74 5.51
CA LEU A 174 6.08 -7.48 5.50
C LEU A 174 6.63 -6.50 4.46
N TYR A 175 5.73 -5.83 3.76
CA TYR A 175 6.01 -4.60 3.05
C TYR A 175 5.72 -3.39 3.97
N VAL A 176 6.29 -2.25 3.61
CA VAL A 176 5.94 -0.93 4.11
C VAL A 176 5.55 -0.11 2.89
N GLU A 177 4.30 0.33 2.84
CA GLU A 177 3.76 1.15 1.76
C GLU A 177 3.57 2.60 2.22
N GLU A 178 3.88 3.55 1.36
CA GLU A 178 3.30 4.90 1.45
C GLU A 178 2.09 4.96 0.53
N VAL A 179 0.92 5.30 1.10
CA VAL A 179 -0.36 5.27 0.40
C VAL A 179 -1.00 6.65 0.40
N ASP A 180 -1.23 7.17 -0.81
CA ASP A 180 -2.11 8.31 -1.04
C ASP A 180 -3.57 7.85 -0.94
N LEU A 181 -4.36 8.57 -0.14
CA LEU A 181 -5.77 8.31 0.15
C LEU A 181 -6.66 9.54 -0.12
N GLY A 182 -6.17 10.52 -0.89
CA GLY A 182 -6.84 11.80 -1.11
C GLY A 182 -6.84 12.69 0.14
N GLU A 183 -5.85 12.52 1.02
CA GLU A 183 -5.64 13.31 2.24
C GLU A 183 -4.38 14.18 2.06
N GLU A 184 -4.20 15.21 2.90
CA GLU A 184 -3.04 16.14 2.81
C GLU A 184 -1.66 15.47 2.99
N ARG A 185 -1.63 14.21 3.43
CA ARG A 185 -0.42 13.39 3.58
C ARG A 185 -0.67 11.95 3.15
N ASN A 186 0.38 11.32 2.65
CA ASN A 186 0.43 9.86 2.56
C ASN A 186 0.29 9.25 3.97
N ARG A 187 -0.30 8.07 4.04
CA ARG A 187 -0.30 7.22 5.24
C ARG A 187 0.70 6.08 5.09
N THR A 188 1.37 5.73 6.17
CA THR A 188 2.17 4.49 6.22
C THR A 188 1.24 3.30 6.42
N VAL A 189 1.37 2.29 5.57
CA VAL A 189 0.72 0.98 5.70
C VAL A 189 1.80 -0.09 5.80
N VAL A 190 1.49 -1.20 6.49
CA VAL A 190 2.38 -2.34 6.63
C VAL A 190 1.62 -3.62 6.27
N SER A 191 1.72 -4.07 5.01
CA SER A 191 1.01 -5.27 4.54
C SER A 191 1.83 -6.56 4.67
N GLY A 192 1.14 -7.70 4.83
CA GLY A 192 1.74 -9.04 4.88
C GLY A 192 1.91 -9.71 3.51
N LEU A 193 2.12 -8.94 2.44
CA LEU A 193 1.92 -9.42 1.06
C LEU A 193 3.19 -9.96 0.36
N VAL A 194 4.38 -9.91 0.97
CA VAL A 194 5.67 -10.27 0.34
C VAL A 194 5.70 -11.68 -0.25
N ASN A 195 5.00 -12.64 0.37
CA ASN A 195 4.93 -14.03 -0.08
C ASN A 195 3.84 -14.29 -1.14
N HIS A 196 3.03 -13.28 -1.48
CA HIS A 196 1.84 -13.42 -2.32
C HIS A 196 1.85 -12.53 -3.56
N ILE A 197 2.43 -11.32 -3.47
CA ILE A 197 2.44 -10.32 -4.53
C ILE A 197 3.85 -9.74 -4.63
N PRO A 198 4.50 -9.75 -5.81
CA PRO A 198 5.83 -9.16 -5.98
C PRO A 198 5.76 -7.63 -5.93
N ILE A 199 6.87 -7.01 -5.52
CA ILE A 199 6.97 -5.57 -5.27
C ILE A 199 6.61 -4.73 -6.51
N ASP A 200 6.93 -5.22 -7.71
CA ASP A 200 6.64 -4.58 -8.99
C ASP A 200 5.13 -4.52 -9.32
N GLN A 201 4.31 -5.34 -8.66
CA GLN A 201 2.83 -5.31 -8.76
C GLN A 201 2.18 -4.52 -7.62
N MET A 202 2.95 -4.14 -6.60
CA MET A 202 2.53 -3.26 -5.49
C MET A 202 2.79 -1.79 -5.83
N GLN A 203 3.92 -1.48 -6.49
CA GLN A 203 4.27 -0.11 -6.86
C GLN A 203 3.24 0.52 -7.82
N ASN A 204 2.82 1.76 -7.53
CA ASN A 204 1.74 2.48 -8.24
C ASN A 204 0.36 1.77 -8.24
N LYS A 205 0.17 0.67 -7.50
CA LYS A 205 -1.10 -0.07 -7.47
C LYS A 205 -2.21 0.74 -6.80
N VAL A 206 -3.33 0.87 -7.49
CA VAL A 206 -4.60 1.37 -6.93
C VAL A 206 -5.35 0.20 -6.29
N ALA A 207 -5.79 0.38 -5.05
CA ALA A 207 -6.43 -0.62 -4.20
C ALA A 207 -7.45 0.03 -3.24
N VAL A 208 -8.13 -0.78 -2.43
CA VAL A 208 -9.03 -0.29 -1.36
C VAL A 208 -8.37 -0.47 0.00
N PHE A 209 -8.53 0.53 0.87
CA PHE A 209 -7.95 0.57 2.21
C PHE A 209 -8.99 0.90 3.27
N MET A 210 -8.94 0.23 4.41
CA MET A 210 -9.71 0.57 5.60
C MET A 210 -8.96 1.62 6.43
N CYS A 211 -9.53 2.82 6.52
CA CYS A 211 -8.86 4.05 6.94
C CYS A 211 -9.22 4.49 8.38
N ASN A 212 -10.21 3.87 9.02
CA ASN A 212 -10.66 4.23 10.37
C ASN A 212 -10.38 3.18 11.46
N LEU A 213 -9.54 2.17 11.19
CA LEU A 213 -8.95 1.36 12.27
C LEU A 213 -8.11 2.24 13.20
N LYS A 214 -7.91 1.77 14.44
CA LYS A 214 -6.90 2.34 15.32
C LYS A 214 -5.50 1.99 14.78
N PRO A 215 -4.59 2.97 14.52
CA PRO A 215 -3.24 2.68 14.05
C PRO A 215 -2.49 1.73 14.99
N ALA A 216 -1.77 0.78 14.39
CA ALA A 216 -1.14 -0.33 15.11
C ALA A 216 0.35 -0.44 14.73
N LYS A 217 1.21 -0.72 15.72
CA LYS A 217 2.64 -0.91 15.46
C LYS A 217 2.94 -2.35 15.03
N MET A 218 3.50 -2.51 13.85
CA MET A 218 3.97 -3.78 13.29
C MET A 218 5.48 -3.72 13.21
N ARG A 219 6.16 -4.55 14.02
CA ARG A 219 7.63 -4.59 14.21
C ARG A 219 8.34 -3.23 14.36
N GLY A 220 7.64 -2.23 14.92
CA GLY A 220 8.17 -0.90 15.23
C GLY A 220 7.52 0.23 14.41
N ILE A 221 7.26 -0.04 13.13
CA ILE A 221 6.60 0.88 12.19
C ILE A 221 5.10 0.96 12.50
N LEU A 222 4.49 2.13 12.35
CA LEU A 222 3.06 2.34 12.59
C LEU A 222 2.28 2.17 11.27
N SER A 223 1.36 1.20 11.21
CA SER A 223 0.39 1.09 10.12
C SER A 223 -0.86 1.91 10.47
N GLU A 224 -1.26 2.81 9.58
CA GLU A 224 -2.36 3.78 9.76
C GLU A 224 -3.60 3.49 8.90
N ALA A 225 -3.52 2.45 8.06
CA ALA A 225 -4.63 1.84 7.34
C ALA A 225 -4.35 0.33 7.15
N MET A 226 -5.26 -0.37 6.47
CA MET A 226 -5.16 -1.79 6.13
C MET A 226 -5.65 -2.02 4.69
N ILE A 227 -4.86 -2.71 3.85
CA ILE A 227 -5.19 -2.98 2.44
C ILE A 227 -6.17 -4.16 2.32
N MET A 228 -7.29 -3.96 1.62
CA MET A 228 -8.37 -4.93 1.53
C MET A 228 -8.10 -6.00 0.48
N CYS A 229 -8.03 -7.27 0.90
CA CYS A 229 -7.64 -8.40 0.07
C CYS A 229 -8.63 -9.57 0.14
N ALA A 230 -8.91 -10.19 -1.00
CA ALA A 230 -9.53 -11.50 -1.08
C ALA A 230 -8.52 -12.57 -0.64
N SER A 231 -8.88 -13.50 0.26
CA SER A 231 -7.92 -14.47 0.82
C SER A 231 -8.47 -15.89 1.02
N THR A 232 -7.66 -16.87 0.61
CA THR A 232 -7.72 -18.28 1.03
C THR A 232 -6.50 -18.58 1.94
N PRO A 233 -6.34 -19.80 2.49
CA PRO A 233 -5.10 -20.19 3.17
C PRO A 233 -3.86 -20.22 2.25
N GLU A 234 -4.05 -20.40 0.94
CA GLU A 234 -2.98 -20.60 -0.04
C GLU A 234 -2.69 -19.35 -0.89
N LYS A 235 -3.70 -18.50 -1.16
CA LYS A 235 -3.60 -17.36 -2.07
C LYS A 235 -4.26 -16.10 -1.50
N VAL A 236 -3.62 -14.95 -1.72
CA VAL A 236 -4.15 -13.63 -1.42
C VAL A 236 -4.16 -12.79 -2.70
N GLU A 237 -5.23 -12.04 -2.94
CA GLU A 237 -5.36 -11.10 -4.06
C GLU A 237 -5.89 -9.75 -3.59
N ILE A 238 -5.25 -8.65 -4.00
CA ILE A 238 -5.77 -7.29 -3.79
C ILE A 238 -7.06 -7.11 -4.60
N LEU A 239 -8.08 -6.49 -3.99
CA LEU A 239 -9.32 -6.14 -4.69
C LEU A 239 -9.05 -5.06 -5.74
N ASN A 240 -9.48 -5.30 -6.98
CA ASN A 240 -9.41 -4.32 -8.06
C ASN A 240 -10.54 -3.29 -7.92
N VAL A 241 -10.17 -2.04 -8.17
CA VAL A 241 -11.03 -0.86 -8.16
C VAL A 241 -11.58 -0.61 -9.58
N PRO A 242 -12.85 -0.21 -9.77
CA PRO A 242 -13.42 0.04 -11.09
C PRO A 242 -12.75 1.21 -11.82
N THR A 243 -12.65 1.09 -13.15
CA THR A 243 -12.06 2.10 -14.03
C THR A 243 -12.80 3.44 -13.92
N GLY A 244 -12.07 4.51 -13.58
CA GLY A 244 -12.64 5.85 -13.36
C GLY A 244 -12.78 6.23 -11.89
N ALA A 245 -12.49 5.32 -10.95
CA ALA A 245 -12.28 5.67 -9.56
C ALA A 245 -11.12 6.68 -9.39
N ALA A 246 -11.33 7.63 -8.49
CA ALA A 246 -10.34 8.61 -8.05
C ALA A 246 -9.75 8.18 -6.70
N ILE A 247 -8.54 8.66 -6.40
CA ILE A 247 -7.93 8.47 -5.08
C ILE A 247 -8.77 9.24 -4.05
N GLY A 248 -9.05 8.60 -2.91
CA GLY A 248 -9.95 9.13 -1.88
C GLY A 248 -11.44 8.83 -2.09
N ASP A 249 -11.85 8.23 -3.23
CA ASP A 249 -13.23 7.76 -3.41
C ASP A 249 -13.64 6.81 -2.26
N ARG A 250 -14.77 7.09 -1.62
CA ARG A 250 -15.35 6.19 -0.61
C ARG A 250 -16.05 5.02 -1.28
N VAL A 251 -15.81 3.82 -0.75
CA VAL A 251 -16.56 2.61 -1.09
C VAL A 251 -17.78 2.53 -0.17
N THR A 252 -18.95 2.31 -0.77
CA THR A 252 -20.26 2.25 -0.11
C THR A 252 -20.97 0.94 -0.43
N CYS A 253 -22.04 0.65 0.32
CA CYS A 253 -22.94 -0.47 0.05
C CYS A 253 -24.38 0.06 0.06
N LYS A 254 -25.11 -0.08 -1.06
CA LYS A 254 -26.43 0.55 -1.25
C LYS A 254 -27.46 0.17 -0.19
N ALA A 255 -27.43 -1.08 0.28
CA ALA A 255 -28.32 -1.57 1.34
C ALA A 255 -28.00 -1.02 2.75
N TYR A 256 -26.82 -0.43 2.95
CA TYR A 256 -26.35 0.06 4.26
C TYR A 256 -25.86 1.53 4.14
N PRO A 257 -26.78 2.48 3.94
CA PRO A 257 -26.46 3.90 3.87
C PRO A 257 -26.07 4.46 5.25
N GLY A 258 -24.91 5.10 5.35
CA GLY A 258 -24.43 5.73 6.58
C GLY A 258 -23.03 6.34 6.44
N ASN A 259 -22.56 6.99 7.49
CA ASN A 259 -21.22 7.61 7.58
C ASN A 259 -20.32 6.75 8.49
N PRO A 260 -18.99 6.74 8.25
CA PRO A 260 -18.09 5.88 9.00
C PRO A 260 -17.79 6.43 10.40
N ASP A 261 -17.45 5.55 11.35
CA ASP A 261 -16.90 5.96 12.64
C ASP A 261 -15.56 6.69 12.42
N GLY A 262 -15.32 7.87 13.02
CA GLY A 262 -14.05 8.60 12.82
C GLY A 262 -12.79 7.86 13.28
N GLN A 263 -12.92 7.00 14.30
CA GLN A 263 -11.98 5.92 14.61
C GLN A 263 -12.73 4.78 15.30
N LEU A 264 -12.59 3.57 14.77
CA LEU A 264 -13.19 2.36 15.33
C LEU A 264 -12.59 2.04 16.70
N ASN A 265 -13.45 1.87 17.71
CA ASN A 265 -13.03 1.53 19.06
C ASN A 265 -12.77 0.01 19.18
N PRO A 266 -11.53 -0.46 19.45
CA PRO A 266 -11.23 -1.89 19.52
C PRO A 266 -12.02 -2.65 20.60
N LYS A 267 -12.52 -1.96 21.64
CA LYS A 267 -13.38 -2.57 22.67
C LYS A 267 -14.75 -2.98 22.12
N LYS A 268 -15.22 -2.36 21.04
CA LYS A 268 -16.50 -2.66 20.38
C LYS A 268 -16.41 -3.78 19.34
N LYS A 269 -15.20 -4.21 18.96
CA LYS A 269 -14.94 -5.30 17.99
C LYS A 269 -15.74 -5.20 16.67
N VAL A 270 -15.92 -3.97 16.18
CA VAL A 270 -16.76 -3.68 15.01
C VAL A 270 -16.20 -4.37 13.77
N TRP A 271 -14.89 -4.26 13.52
CA TRP A 271 -14.23 -4.95 12.41
C TRP A 271 -14.36 -6.47 12.53
N GLU A 272 -14.03 -7.03 13.69
CA GLU A 272 -14.02 -8.47 13.93
C GLU A 272 -15.43 -9.11 13.84
N THR A 273 -16.49 -8.32 14.03
CA THR A 273 -17.89 -8.77 13.87
C THR A 273 -18.39 -8.62 12.43
N LEU A 274 -17.84 -7.70 11.64
CA LEU A 274 -18.26 -7.45 10.25
C LEU A 274 -17.42 -8.18 9.20
N ALA A 275 -16.13 -8.40 9.46
CA ALA A 275 -15.22 -9.10 8.56
C ALA A 275 -15.68 -10.53 8.16
N PRO A 276 -16.35 -11.33 9.02
CA PRO A 276 -16.90 -12.63 8.62
C PRO A 276 -17.97 -12.56 7.52
N ASP A 277 -18.64 -11.41 7.38
CA ASP A 277 -19.70 -11.13 6.41
C ASP A 277 -19.18 -10.47 5.12
N LEU A 278 -17.91 -10.04 5.09
CA LEU A 278 -17.23 -9.50 3.91
C LEU A 278 -16.65 -10.64 3.06
N LYS A 279 -17.22 -10.84 1.87
CA LYS A 279 -16.88 -11.97 0.99
C LYS A 279 -16.91 -11.56 -0.47
N VAL A 280 -16.04 -12.19 -1.27
CA VAL A 280 -16.15 -12.16 -2.73
C VAL A 280 -17.19 -13.20 -3.15
N ASN A 281 -18.12 -12.85 -4.04
CA ASN A 281 -19.14 -13.77 -4.53
C ASN A 281 -18.65 -14.60 -5.75
N LYS A 282 -19.55 -15.35 -6.39
CA LYS A 282 -19.27 -16.15 -7.61
C LYS A 282 -18.92 -15.32 -8.84
N ASP A 283 -19.46 -14.12 -8.93
CA ASP A 283 -19.19 -13.15 -10.02
C ASP A 283 -17.89 -12.35 -9.79
N LYS A 284 -17.09 -12.75 -8.79
CA LYS A 284 -15.89 -12.06 -8.28
C LYS A 284 -16.17 -10.68 -7.67
N VAL A 285 -17.42 -10.28 -7.46
CA VAL A 285 -17.78 -9.00 -6.83
C VAL A 285 -17.53 -9.08 -5.32
N ALA A 286 -16.91 -8.06 -4.75
CA ALA A 286 -16.78 -7.92 -3.30
C ALA A 286 -18.13 -7.51 -2.70
N THR A 287 -18.59 -8.24 -1.67
CA THR A 287 -19.92 -8.06 -1.05
C THR A 287 -19.83 -8.01 0.46
N PHE A 288 -20.82 -7.38 1.09
CA PHE A 288 -21.12 -7.49 2.51
C PHE A 288 -22.51 -8.10 2.69
N ARG A 289 -22.62 -9.26 3.35
CA ARG A 289 -23.89 -10.02 3.50
C ARG A 289 -24.60 -10.37 2.17
N GLY A 290 -23.86 -10.38 1.06
CA GLY A 290 -24.36 -10.59 -0.30
C GLY A 290 -24.62 -9.32 -1.11
N GLU A 291 -24.70 -8.16 -0.45
CA GLU A 291 -24.90 -6.86 -1.10
C GLU A 291 -23.57 -6.29 -1.63
N PRO A 292 -23.51 -5.75 -2.87
CA PRO A 292 -22.27 -5.40 -3.53
C PRO A 292 -21.62 -4.12 -2.96
N LEU A 293 -20.31 -4.20 -2.72
CA LEU A 293 -19.47 -3.06 -2.42
C LEU A 293 -19.13 -2.33 -3.73
N GLN A 294 -19.42 -1.03 -3.75
CA GLN A 294 -19.29 -0.21 -4.95
C GLN A 294 -18.76 1.18 -4.63
N ILE A 295 -18.36 1.90 -5.67
CA ILE A 295 -18.08 3.33 -5.63
C ILE A 295 -19.19 4.02 -6.41
N ASP A 296 -19.85 4.99 -5.76
CA ASP A 296 -21.07 5.59 -6.28
C ASP A 296 -20.84 6.28 -7.64
N GLY A 297 -21.65 5.88 -8.63
CA GLY A 297 -21.55 6.32 -10.02
C GLY A 297 -20.41 5.68 -10.84
N LYS A 298 -19.52 4.87 -10.25
CA LYS A 298 -18.28 4.40 -10.91
C LYS A 298 -18.18 2.89 -11.09
N GLY A 299 -18.73 2.07 -10.19
CA GLY A 299 -18.82 0.62 -10.38
C GLY A 299 -18.60 -0.20 -9.11
N MET A 300 -18.59 -1.53 -9.25
CA MET A 300 -18.37 -2.47 -8.15
C MET A 300 -16.88 -2.82 -7.98
N LEU A 301 -16.48 -3.18 -6.77
CA LEU A 301 -15.16 -3.77 -6.48
C LEU A 301 -15.12 -5.25 -6.89
N VAL A 302 -14.02 -5.71 -7.48
CA VAL A 302 -13.89 -7.11 -7.96
C VAL A 302 -12.55 -7.75 -7.61
N ALA A 303 -12.54 -9.04 -7.30
CA ALA A 303 -11.32 -9.84 -7.19
C ALA A 303 -10.78 -10.24 -8.57
N PRO A 304 -9.45 -10.42 -8.75
CA PRO A 304 -8.87 -10.90 -10.01
C PRO A 304 -9.34 -12.31 -10.42
N SER A 305 -9.25 -13.28 -9.51
CA SER A 305 -9.58 -14.69 -9.78
C SER A 305 -10.38 -15.40 -8.71
N LEU A 306 -10.19 -15.04 -7.43
CA LEU A 306 -10.86 -15.71 -6.31
C LEU A 306 -12.39 -15.45 -6.28
N THR A 307 -13.15 -16.46 -5.86
CA THR A 307 -14.63 -16.47 -5.77
C THR A 307 -15.07 -17.23 -4.52
N ASP A 308 -16.18 -16.82 -3.88
CA ASP A 308 -16.70 -17.39 -2.62
C ASP A 308 -15.70 -17.36 -1.44
N VAL A 309 -14.71 -16.47 -1.48
CA VAL A 309 -13.66 -16.29 -0.45
C VAL A 309 -13.95 -15.15 0.51
N LYS A 310 -13.30 -15.15 1.68
CA LYS A 310 -13.38 -14.04 2.65
C LYS A 310 -12.47 -12.88 2.24
N ILE A 311 -12.96 -11.67 2.46
CA ILE A 311 -12.15 -10.44 2.40
C ILE A 311 -11.56 -10.18 3.79
N LYS A 312 -10.32 -9.69 3.84
CA LYS A 312 -9.61 -9.30 5.06
C LYS A 312 -8.79 -8.04 4.82
#